data_AF-A0A4Y2B7I7-F1
#
_entry.id   AF-A0A4Y2B7I7-F1
#
_cell.length_a   1.000
_cell.length_b   1.000
_cell.length_c   1.000
_cell.angle_alpha   90.00
_cell.angle_beta   90.00
_cell.angle_gamma   90.00
#
_symmetry.space_group_name_H-M   'P 1'
#
loop_
_entity.id
_entity.type
_entity.pdbx_description
1 polymer ?
#
loop_
_entity_poly.entity_id
_entity_poly.type
_entity_poly.pdbx_seq_one_letter_code
_entity_poly.pdbx_strand_id
1 'polypeptide(L)'
;MATRGCSNDPNKFCYICGELTIKKQQRNITDFVKKLFFAYFGVRLGDQDKSWAPNIVCCICVEELKQWLSGKQKSLRFGIPMIWREPRNHSNDCYLCSLNVYDFNAKNRKGIVYSNIPSAMRPVPHGPGIPMLKPQKKLKMNLLTSKKKTMALMMISMQQEVTILNSSHKVN
;
A
#
# COMPACT_ATOMS: atom_id res chain seq x y z
N MET A 1 -11.49 -31.50 7.23
CA MET A 1 -11.76 -30.15 7.80
C MET A 1 -11.03 -29.13 6.96
N ALA A 2 -11.73 -28.31 6.18
CA ALA A 2 -11.08 -27.26 5.40
C ALA A 2 -10.34 -26.30 6.36
N THR A 3 -9.06 -26.07 6.09
CA THR A 3 -8.21 -25.15 6.86
C THR A 3 -8.91 -23.80 6.99
N ARG A 4 -9.03 -23.26 8.21
CA ARG A 4 -9.76 -22.01 8.53
C ARG A 4 -9.14 -20.73 7.94
N GLY A 5 -8.25 -20.85 6.96
CA GLY A 5 -7.48 -19.74 6.39
C GLY A 5 -7.56 -19.71 4.87
N CYS A 6 -7.25 -18.56 4.29
CA CYS A 6 -7.21 -18.37 2.85
C CYS A 6 -6.10 -19.22 2.21
N SER A 7 -6.30 -19.67 0.96
CA SER A 7 -5.27 -20.41 0.20
C SER A 7 -4.01 -19.59 -0.04
N ASN A 8 -4.16 -18.27 -0.15
CA ASN A 8 -3.04 -17.35 -0.28
C ASN A 8 -2.92 -16.42 0.92
N ASP A 9 -1.67 -16.11 1.28
CA ASP A 9 -1.33 -15.00 2.17
C ASP A 9 -1.81 -13.67 1.56
N PRO A 10 -2.64 -12.87 2.27
CA PRO A 10 -3.08 -11.54 1.83
C PRO A 10 -1.91 -10.63 1.41
N ASN A 11 -0.77 -10.74 2.08
CA ASN A 11 0.42 -9.94 1.81
C ASN A 11 1.15 -10.33 0.51
N LYS A 12 0.63 -11.29 -0.25
CA LYS A 12 1.02 -11.44 -1.66
C LYS A 12 0.41 -10.35 -2.55
N PHE A 13 -0.68 -9.70 -2.14
CA PHE A 13 -1.41 -8.75 -2.97
C PHE A 13 -1.26 -7.31 -2.49
N CYS A 14 -1.32 -6.35 -3.41
CA CYS A 14 -1.28 -4.93 -3.06
C CYS A 14 -2.65 -4.50 -2.54
N TYR A 15 -2.70 -3.84 -1.38
CA TYR A 15 -3.94 -3.28 -0.85
C TYR A 15 -4.60 -2.29 -1.83
N ILE A 16 -3.83 -1.37 -2.43
CA ILE A 16 -4.38 -0.29 -3.29
C ILE A 16 -4.90 -0.80 -4.65
N CYS A 17 -4.20 -1.71 -5.34
CA CYS A 17 -4.58 -2.14 -6.70
C CYS A 17 -5.06 -3.60 -6.82
N GLY A 18 -4.93 -4.42 -5.77
CA GLY A 18 -5.31 -5.83 -5.78
C GLY A 18 -4.39 -6.76 -6.56
N GLU A 19 -3.32 -6.25 -7.18
CA GLU A 19 -2.40 -7.04 -8.00
C GLU A 19 -1.39 -7.82 -7.16
N LEU A 20 -0.90 -8.93 -7.72
CA LEU A 20 0.16 -9.76 -7.14
C LEU A 20 1.48 -8.97 -7.06
N THR A 21 2.06 -8.95 -5.87
CA THR A 21 3.30 -8.26 -5.54
C THR A 21 4.46 -9.24 -5.43
N ILE A 22 5.64 -8.77 -5.82
CA ILE A 22 6.91 -9.47 -5.60
C ILE A 22 7.54 -8.85 -4.37
N LYS A 23 8.13 -9.64 -3.46
CA LYS A 23 8.74 -9.14 -2.20
C LYS A 23 9.56 -7.86 -2.36
N LYS A 24 10.43 -7.77 -3.37
CA LYS A 24 11.25 -6.57 -3.65
C LYS A 24 10.44 -5.29 -3.95
N GLN A 25 9.22 -5.46 -4.48
CA GLN A 25 8.29 -4.39 -4.83
C GLN A 25 7.30 -4.08 -3.70
N GLN A 26 7.28 -4.83 -2.60
CA GLN A 26 6.38 -4.57 -1.49
C GLN A 26 6.87 -3.38 -0.66
N ARG A 27 5.92 -2.64 -0.09
CA ARG A 27 6.14 -1.52 0.82
C ARG A 27 5.14 -1.63 1.96
N ASN A 28 5.59 -1.26 3.16
CA ASN A 28 4.74 -1.18 4.33
C ASN A 28 3.76 0.00 4.20
N ILE A 29 2.56 -0.17 4.75
CA ILE A 29 1.54 0.88 4.80
C ILE A 29 1.84 1.80 5.99
N THR A 30 2.72 2.77 5.75
CA THR A 30 3.10 3.79 6.74
C THR A 30 2.04 4.91 6.83
N ASP A 31 2.09 5.73 7.88
CA ASP A 31 1.22 6.91 8.00
C ASP A 31 1.33 7.88 6.83
N PHE A 32 2.51 7.96 6.21
CA PHE A 32 2.71 8.73 4.99
C PHE A 32 1.85 8.17 3.83
N VAL A 33 1.84 6.85 3.65
CA VAL A 33 1.01 6.18 2.63
C VAL A 33 -0.47 6.36 2.96
N LYS A 34 -0.89 6.19 4.22
CA LYS A 34 -2.28 6.40 4.65
C LYS A 34 -2.77 7.83 4.35
N LYS A 35 -1.94 8.84 4.65
CA LYS A 35 -2.25 10.26 4.37
C LYS A 35 -2.34 10.55 2.87
N LEU A 36 -1.40 10.02 2.07
CA LEU A 36 -1.44 10.14 0.61
C LEU A 36 -2.68 9.47 0.00
N PHE A 37 -2.99 8.25 0.45
CA PHE A 37 -4.15 7.50 0.02
C PHE A 37 -5.44 8.26 0.30
N PHE A 38 -5.62 8.74 1.55
CA PHE A 38 -6.79 9.54 1.92
C PHE A 38 -6.90 10.82 1.11
N ALA A 39 -5.79 11.52 0.90
CA ALA A 39 -5.79 12.74 0.10
C ALA A 39 -6.16 12.51 -1.37
N TYR A 40 -5.81 11.35 -1.94
CA TYR A 40 -6.10 11.04 -3.34
C TYR A 40 -7.50 10.48 -3.54
N PHE A 41 -7.91 9.50 -2.72
CA PHE A 41 -9.16 8.77 -2.89
C PHE A 41 -10.31 9.32 -2.03
N GLY A 42 -10.05 10.22 -1.10
CA GLY A 42 -11.06 10.76 -0.17
C GLY A 42 -11.55 9.78 0.89
N VAL A 43 -11.01 8.55 0.92
CA VAL A 43 -11.41 7.49 1.86
C VAL A 43 -10.23 7.03 2.70
N ARG A 44 -10.49 6.65 3.95
CA ARG A 44 -9.44 6.18 4.87
C ARG A 44 -9.02 4.76 4.47
N LEU A 45 -7.72 4.49 4.55
CA LEU A 45 -7.18 3.15 4.39
C LEU A 45 -7.52 2.33 5.65
N GLY A 46 -8.38 1.33 5.49
CA GLY A 46 -8.96 0.52 6.58
C GLY A 46 -8.50 -0.93 6.60
N ASP A 47 -9.08 -1.70 7.53
CA ASP A 47 -8.97 -3.16 7.64
C ASP A 47 -7.54 -3.72 7.76
N GLN A 48 -6.62 -2.91 8.29
CA GLN A 48 -5.20 -3.26 8.45
C GLN A 48 -4.94 -4.25 9.60
N ASP A 49 -5.95 -4.54 10.41
CA ASP A 49 -5.95 -5.56 11.45
C ASP A 49 -6.63 -6.86 10.99
N LYS A 50 -7.17 -6.88 9.76
CA LYS A 50 -7.95 -8.01 9.26
C LYS A 50 -7.09 -8.99 8.49
N SER A 51 -7.26 -10.28 8.81
CA SER A 51 -6.54 -11.38 8.16
C SER A 51 -6.95 -11.62 6.71
N TRP A 52 -8.06 -11.04 6.25
CA TRP A 52 -8.56 -11.15 4.87
C TRP A 52 -8.16 -9.98 3.98
N ALA A 53 -7.53 -8.94 4.53
CA ALA A 53 -7.09 -7.76 3.78
C ALA A 53 -5.55 -7.69 3.72
N PRO A 54 -4.96 -7.20 2.61
CA PRO A 54 -3.52 -7.03 2.54
C PRO A 54 -3.00 -5.91 3.46
N ASN A 55 -1.84 -6.15 4.09
CA ASN A 55 -1.14 -5.15 4.91
C ASN A 55 0.08 -4.55 4.20
N ILE A 56 0.18 -4.77 2.90
CA ILE A 56 1.26 -4.30 2.04
C ILE A 56 0.71 -3.59 0.81
N VAL A 57 1.52 -2.69 0.26
CA VAL A 57 1.27 -2.04 -1.03
C VAL A 57 2.44 -2.23 -1.97
N CYS A 58 2.19 -2.23 -3.27
CA CYS A 58 3.27 -2.28 -4.25
C CYS A 58 3.94 -0.90 -4.39
N CYS A 59 5.22 -0.90 -4.74
CA CYS A 59 6.01 0.31 -4.94
C CYS A 59 5.43 1.18 -6.05
N ILE A 60 4.81 0.58 -7.07
CA ILE A 60 4.18 1.30 -8.17
C ILE A 60 3.05 2.20 -7.66
N CYS A 61 2.12 1.69 -6.85
CA CYS A 61 1.04 2.51 -6.27
C CYS A 61 1.60 3.65 -5.39
N VAL A 62 2.65 3.37 -4.62
CA VAL A 62 3.30 4.40 -3.78
C VAL A 62 3.99 5.47 -4.64
N GLU A 63 4.68 5.07 -5.70
CA GLU A 63 5.33 6.00 -6.63
C GLU A 63 4.31 6.84 -7.41
N GLU A 64 3.20 6.27 -7.89
CA GLU A 64 2.14 7.04 -8.55
C GLU A 64 1.52 8.08 -7.60
N LEU A 65 1.25 7.71 -6.33
CA LEU A 65 0.77 8.67 -5.32
C LEU A 65 1.78 9.81 -5.06
N LYS A 66 3.08 9.50 -5.00
CA LYS A 66 4.13 10.52 -4.84
C LYS A 66 4.25 11.41 -6.08
N GLN A 67 4.17 10.83 -7.28
CA GLN A 67 4.24 11.57 -8.54
C GLN A 67 3.03 12.50 -8.66
N TRP A 68 1.84 12.01 -8.33
CA TRP A 68 0.66 12.85 -8.20
C TRP A 68 0.88 13.98 -7.20
N LEU A 69 1.28 13.70 -5.96
CA LEU A 69 1.54 14.74 -4.95
C LEU A 69 2.54 15.80 -5.44
N SER A 70 3.59 15.36 -6.15
CA SER A 70 4.61 16.26 -6.67
C SER A 70 4.13 17.14 -7.83
N GLY A 71 3.03 16.77 -8.48
CA GLY A 71 2.50 17.39 -9.70
C GLY A 71 3.07 16.82 -11.00
N LYS A 72 3.94 15.80 -10.92
CA LYS A 72 4.54 15.14 -12.09
C LYS A 72 3.53 14.29 -12.86
N GLN A 73 2.52 13.75 -12.17
CA GLN A 73 1.47 12.94 -12.75
C GLN A 73 0.11 13.56 -12.44
N LYS A 74 -0.78 13.62 -13.44
CA LYS A 74 -2.12 14.20 -13.26
C LYS A 74 -3.02 13.34 -12.37
N SER A 75 -2.91 12.02 -12.50
CA SER A 75 -3.74 11.04 -11.80
C SER A 75 -3.05 9.67 -11.74
N LEU A 76 -3.46 8.84 -10.79
CA LEU A 76 -3.22 7.40 -10.85
C LEU A 76 -4.00 6.79 -12.03
N ARG A 77 -3.73 5.50 -12.31
CA ARG A 77 -4.44 4.72 -13.35
C ARG A 77 -5.93 4.46 -13.04
N PHE A 78 -6.36 4.65 -11.80
CA PHE A 78 -7.76 4.51 -11.34
C PHE A 78 -8.10 5.59 -10.33
N GLY A 79 -9.39 5.90 -10.21
CA GLY A 79 -9.90 6.88 -9.26
C GLY A 79 -10.62 6.26 -8.06
N ILE A 80 -10.98 4.98 -8.14
CA ILE A 80 -11.43 4.18 -6.99
C ILE A 80 -10.41 3.06 -6.80
N PRO A 81 -9.84 2.89 -5.59
CA PRO A 81 -8.87 1.83 -5.34
C PRO A 81 -9.58 0.47 -5.25
N MET A 82 -8.81 -0.61 -5.10
CA MET A 82 -9.37 -1.91 -4.74
C MET A 82 -10.19 -1.77 -3.45
N ILE A 83 -11.40 -2.33 -3.43
CA ILE A 83 -12.26 -2.35 -2.24
C ILE A 83 -12.23 -3.77 -1.69
N TRP A 84 -11.80 -3.90 -0.43
CA TRP A 84 -11.79 -5.15 0.31
C TRP A 84 -12.98 -5.20 1.25
N ARG A 85 -13.59 -6.38 1.38
CA ARG A 85 -14.62 -6.69 2.37
C ARG A 85 -14.37 -8.10 2.89
N GLU A 86 -14.93 -8.40 4.05
CA GLU A 86 -14.84 -9.74 4.62
C GLU A 86 -15.52 -10.77 3.70
N PRO A 87 -14.81 -11.86 3.32
CA PRO A 87 -15.38 -12.90 2.49
C PRO A 87 -16.46 -13.67 3.24
N ARG A 88 -17.62 -13.92 2.61
CA ARG A 88 -18.68 -14.74 3.21
C ARG A 88 -18.31 -16.22 3.29
N ASN A 89 -17.44 -16.67 2.38
CA ASN A 89 -16.94 -18.03 2.31
C ASN A 89 -15.63 -18.07 1.51
N HIS A 90 -14.91 -19.20 1.56
CA HIS A 90 -13.66 -19.40 0.83
C HIS A 90 -13.81 -20.04 -0.56
N SER A 91 -15.02 -20.43 -0.97
CA SER A 91 -15.24 -21.16 -2.23
C SER A 91 -15.49 -20.24 -3.41
N ASN A 92 -16.29 -19.18 -3.25
CA ASN A 92 -16.65 -18.27 -4.35
C ASN A 92 -16.59 -16.78 -3.99
N ASP A 93 -16.50 -16.45 -2.71
CA ASP A 93 -16.48 -15.06 -2.24
C ASP A 93 -15.17 -14.71 -1.51
N CYS A 94 -14.06 -15.39 -1.81
CA CYS A 94 -12.75 -15.05 -1.25
C CYS A 94 -11.72 -14.83 -2.35
N TYR A 95 -11.28 -13.59 -2.50
CA TYR A 95 -10.33 -13.19 -3.54
C TYR A 95 -9.00 -13.94 -3.40
N LEU A 96 -8.54 -14.08 -2.16
CA LEU A 96 -7.31 -14.77 -1.82
C LEU A 96 -7.38 -16.27 -2.13
N CYS A 97 -8.54 -16.91 -2.05
CA CYS A 97 -8.71 -18.31 -2.45
C CYS A 97 -8.96 -18.47 -3.94
N SER A 98 -9.63 -17.50 -4.57
CA SER A 98 -10.03 -17.58 -5.99
C SER A 98 -8.86 -17.52 -6.98
N LEU A 99 -7.70 -17.04 -6.56
CA LEU A 99 -6.55 -16.83 -7.43
C LEU A 99 -5.50 -17.94 -7.27
N ASN A 100 -5.24 -18.69 -8.34
CA ASN A 100 -4.05 -19.54 -8.39
C ASN A 100 -2.82 -18.69 -8.75
N VAL A 101 -1.98 -18.38 -7.75
CA VAL A 101 -0.80 -17.53 -7.93
C VAL A 101 0.54 -18.25 -7.73
N TYR A 102 0.55 -19.58 -7.54
CA TYR A 102 1.76 -20.33 -7.20
C TYR A 102 2.80 -20.34 -8.33
N ASP A 103 2.35 -20.40 -9.59
CA ASP A 103 3.24 -20.46 -10.76
C ASP A 103 3.60 -19.07 -11.32
N PHE A 104 3.18 -18.00 -10.62
CA PHE A 104 3.40 -16.64 -11.08
C PHE A 104 4.60 -15.98 -10.42
N ASN A 105 5.39 -15.32 -11.26
CA ASN A 105 6.58 -14.56 -10.93
C ASN A 105 6.55 -13.20 -11.64
N ALA A 106 7.63 -12.44 -11.51
CA ALA A 106 7.73 -11.09 -12.07
C ALA A 106 7.44 -10.99 -13.57
N LYS A 107 7.81 -12.04 -14.33
CA LYS A 107 7.74 -12.05 -15.80
C LYS A 107 6.34 -12.39 -16.29
N ASN A 108 5.67 -13.36 -15.66
CA ASN A 108 4.41 -13.91 -16.14
C ASN A 108 3.17 -13.43 -15.36
N ARG A 109 3.30 -12.68 -14.24
CA ARG A 109 2.16 -12.20 -13.43
C ARG A 109 1.12 -11.37 -14.19
N LYS A 110 1.47 -10.85 -15.38
CA LYS A 110 0.51 -10.14 -16.26
C LYS A 110 -0.59 -11.08 -16.79
N GLY A 111 -0.35 -12.39 -16.83
CA GLY A 111 -1.34 -13.39 -17.23
C GLY A 111 -2.33 -13.76 -16.13
N ILE A 112 -2.20 -13.19 -14.93
CA ILE A 112 -3.18 -13.43 -13.85
C ILE A 112 -4.48 -12.72 -14.21
N VAL A 113 -5.56 -13.49 -14.31
CA VAL A 113 -6.91 -12.95 -14.41
C VAL A 113 -7.42 -12.68 -13.02
N TYR A 114 -7.70 -11.41 -12.73
CA TYR A 114 -8.28 -11.01 -11.45
C TYR A 114 -9.78 -10.78 -11.62
N SER A 115 -10.58 -11.58 -10.94
CA SER A 115 -12.04 -11.50 -10.96
C SER A 115 -12.58 -10.41 -10.04
N ASN A 116 -13.75 -9.88 -10.38
CA ASN A 116 -14.53 -9.02 -9.51
C ASN A 116 -15.51 -9.89 -8.71
N ILE A 117 -15.45 -9.83 -7.38
CA ILE A 117 -16.32 -10.61 -6.49
C ILE A 117 -16.84 -9.72 -5.36
N PRO A 118 -17.94 -10.08 -4.67
CA PRO A 118 -18.54 -9.23 -3.64
C PRO A 118 -17.57 -8.81 -2.51
N SER A 119 -16.66 -9.69 -2.11
CA SER A 119 -15.63 -9.40 -1.10
C SER A 119 -14.42 -8.60 -1.60
N ALA A 120 -14.23 -8.46 -2.91
CA ALA A 120 -13.06 -7.82 -3.47
C ALA A 120 -13.39 -7.17 -4.81
N MET A 121 -13.74 -5.89 -4.76
CA MET A 121 -14.09 -5.13 -5.95
C MET A 121 -12.86 -4.50 -6.56
N ARG A 122 -12.66 -4.74 -7.86
CA ARG A 122 -11.49 -4.26 -8.61
C ARG A 122 -11.44 -2.72 -8.68
N PRO A 123 -10.23 -2.13 -8.81
CA PRO A 123 -10.11 -0.69 -8.98
C PRO A 123 -10.89 -0.19 -10.19
N VAL A 124 -11.53 0.96 -10.06
CA VAL A 124 -12.34 1.56 -11.14
C VAL A 124 -11.54 2.68 -11.81
N PRO A 125 -11.30 2.60 -13.14
CA PRO A 125 -10.64 3.65 -13.90
C PRO A 125 -11.31 5.03 -13.74
N HIS A 126 -10.56 6.10 -13.98
CA HIS A 126 -11.15 7.44 -14.06
C HIS A 126 -12.16 7.53 -15.22
N GLY A 127 -13.20 8.34 -15.04
CA GLY A 127 -14.26 8.56 -16.03
C GLY A 127 -15.12 9.77 -15.66
N PRO A 128 -16.17 10.08 -16.43
CA PRO A 128 -16.99 11.29 -16.22
C PRO A 128 -17.57 11.45 -14.81
N GLY A 129 -17.82 10.35 -14.09
CA GLY A 129 -18.31 10.35 -12.70
C GLY A 129 -17.24 10.17 -11.62
N ILE A 130 -15.95 10.05 -11.99
CA ILE A 130 -14.85 9.83 -11.05
C ILE A 130 -13.84 10.98 -11.24
N PRO A 131 -13.90 12.03 -10.41
CA PRO A 131 -13.14 13.24 -10.64
C PRO A 131 -11.64 13.04 -10.36
N MET A 132 -10.81 13.64 -11.20
CA MET A 132 -9.37 13.73 -10.95
C MET A 132 -9.09 14.87 -9.96
N LEU A 133 -8.78 14.53 -8.70
CA LEU A 133 -8.41 15.53 -7.70
C LEU A 133 -7.01 16.08 -7.97
N LYS A 134 -6.87 17.41 -7.87
CA LYS A 134 -5.55 18.07 -7.93
C LYS A 134 -4.86 17.99 -6.56
N PRO A 135 -3.54 17.80 -6.51
CA PRO A 135 -2.81 17.84 -5.25
C PRO A 135 -2.98 19.19 -4.57
N GLN A 136 -3.43 19.18 -3.32
CA GLN A 136 -3.53 20.42 -2.53
C GLN A 136 -2.13 20.91 -2.14
N LYS A 137 -1.79 22.17 -2.47
CA LYS A 137 -0.48 22.77 -2.14
C LYS A 137 -0.14 22.64 -0.64
N LYS A 138 -1.13 22.84 0.24
CA LYS A 138 -1.00 22.71 1.69
C LYS A 138 -0.59 21.30 2.14
N LEU A 139 -1.15 20.27 1.50
CA LEU A 139 -0.83 18.87 1.79
C LEU A 139 0.63 18.54 1.47
N LYS A 140 1.12 19.01 0.31
CA LYS A 140 2.51 18.83 -0.12
C LYS A 140 3.49 19.41 0.91
N MET A 141 3.22 20.62 1.40
CA MET A 141 4.03 21.27 2.44
C MET A 141 4.00 20.50 3.76
N ASN A 142 2.82 20.10 4.23
CA ASN A 142 2.68 19.39 5.51
C ASN A 142 3.39 18.03 5.51
N LEU A 143 3.27 17.26 4.42
CA LEU A 143 3.93 15.96 4.28
C LEU A 143 5.44 16.09 4.14
N LEU A 144 5.94 17.10 3.40
CA LEU A 144 7.38 17.37 3.32
C LEU A 144 7.96 17.77 4.69
N THR A 145 7.27 18.65 5.41
CA THR A 145 7.69 19.09 6.74
C THR A 145 7.69 17.94 7.74
N SER A 146 6.66 17.08 7.72
CA SER A 146 6.63 15.85 8.53
C SER A 146 7.81 14.93 8.21
N LYS A 147 8.12 14.72 6.92
CA LYS A 147 9.24 13.88 6.51
C LYS A 147 10.59 14.45 6.96
N LYS A 148 10.79 15.77 6.82
CA LYS A 148 12.01 16.45 7.31
C LYS A 148 12.19 16.32 8.82
N LYS A 149 11.11 16.49 9.60
CA LYS A 149 11.13 16.30 11.06
C LYS A 149 11.51 14.86 11.45
N THR A 150 10.90 13.86 10.81
CA THR A 150 11.24 12.44 11.07
C THR A 150 12.71 12.15 10.75
N MET A 151 13.24 12.66 9.63
CA MET A 151 14.65 12.47 9.29
C MET A 151 15.59 13.16 10.29
N ALA A 152 15.28 14.38 10.71
CA ALA A 152 16.08 15.08 11.71
C ALA A 152 16.12 14.31 13.05
N LEU A 153 14.98 13.79 13.51
CA LEU A 153 14.91 12.98 14.73
C LEU A 153 15.75 11.69 14.63
N MET A 154 15.70 11.00 13.49
CA MET A 154 16.54 9.80 13.27
C MET A 154 18.03 10.15 13.29
N MET A 155 18.44 11.25 12.66
CA MET A 155 19.84 11.69 12.66
C MET A 155 20.32 12.05 14.08
N ILE A 156 19.46 12.70 14.87
CA ILE A 156 19.76 13.01 16.28
C ILE A 156 19.93 11.72 17.10
N SER A 157 19.05 10.73 16.94
CA SER A 157 19.14 9.44 17.63
C SER A 157 20.43 8.70 17.27
N MET A 158 20.79 8.65 15.98
CA MET A 158 22.04 8.04 15.52
C MET A 158 23.26 8.77 16.11
N GLN A 159 23.22 10.10 16.18
CA GLN A 159 24.30 10.89 16.77
C GLN A 159 24.42 10.63 18.28
N GLN A 160 23.30 10.46 18.99
CA GLN A 160 23.30 10.11 20.41
C GLN A 160 23.90 8.72 20.66
N GLU A 161 23.57 7.71 19.86
CA GLU A 161 24.13 6.37 19.95
C GLU A 161 25.65 6.36 19.70
N VAL A 162 26.11 7.07 18.67
CA VAL A 162 27.55 7.25 18.38
C VAL A 162 28.26 7.95 19.55
N THR A 163 27.63 8.96 20.15
CA THR A 163 28.19 9.68 21.29
C THR A 163 28.33 8.77 22.51
N ILE A 164 27.32 7.92 22.79
CA ILE A 164 27.33 6.94 23.89
C ILE A 164 28.47 5.92 23.69
N LEU A 165 28.61 5.35 22.48
CA LEU A 165 29.68 4.40 22.16
C LEU A 165 31.08 5.01 22.34
N ASN A 166 31.28 6.23 21.85
CA ASN A 166 32.57 6.92 21.97
C ASN A 166 32.92 7.28 23.42
N SER A 167 31.92 7.55 24.26
CA SER A 167 32.10 7.77 25.69
C SER A 167 32.46 6.49 26.45
N SER A 168 31.93 5.33 26.03
CA SER A 168 32.28 4.02 26.63
C SER A 168 33.71 3.56 26.28
N HIS A 169 34.28 4.02 25.17
CA HIS A 169 35.66 3.70 24.77
C HIS A 169 36.75 4.60 25.37
N LYS A 170 36.37 5.73 26.01
CA LYS A 170 37.33 6.64 26.68
C LYS A 170 37.54 6.34 28.16
N VAL A 171 36.82 5.35 28.71
CA VAL A 171 36.99 4.85 30.08
C VAL A 171 37.69 3.50 29.99
N ASN A 172 38.98 3.52 29.64
CA ASN A 172 39.95 2.44 29.83
C ASN A 172 41.36 3.03 29.68
#